data_AF-A0A257RTI9-F1
#
_entry.id   AF-A0A257RTI9-F1
#
_cell.length_a   1.000
_cell.length_b   1.000
_cell.length_c   1.000
_cell.angle_alpha   90.00
_cell.angle_beta   90.00
_cell.angle_gamma   90.00
#
_symmetry.space_group_name_H-M   'P 1'
#
loop_
_entity.id
_entity.type
_entity.pdbx_description
1 polymer ?
#
loop_
_entity_poly.entity_id
_entity_poly.type
_entity_poly.pdbx_seq_one_letter_code
_entity_poly.pdbx_strand_id
1 'polypeptide(L)'
;MRRLRGGRPLVLAAAGLTSLMLLPAARAAAQVDTRWPQHSMERPQPPVVDPGPYGRDDARPADAVVLFDGHDLSAWRGEQGG
;
A
#
# COMPACT_ATOMS: atom_id res chain seq x y z
N MET A 1 -41.71 64.40 1.01
CA MET A 1 -42.06 63.05 1.51
C MET A 1 -41.47 61.99 0.59
N ARG A 2 -41.01 60.88 1.18
CA ARG A 2 -40.63 59.57 0.59
C ARG A 2 -39.23 59.39 -0.05
N ARG A 3 -38.39 58.66 0.70
CA ARG A 3 -37.14 57.99 0.32
C ARG A 3 -37.41 56.73 -0.52
N LEU A 4 -36.53 56.39 -1.46
CA LEU A 4 -36.24 55.04 -1.99
C LEU A 4 -34.75 55.06 -2.46
N ARG A 5 -33.75 54.51 -1.75
CA ARG A 5 -33.31 53.11 -1.48
C ARG A 5 -32.88 52.30 -2.73
N GLY A 6 -31.66 51.77 -2.65
CA GLY A 6 -31.08 50.69 -3.48
C GLY A 6 -29.79 51.16 -4.17
N GLY A 7 -28.58 50.91 -3.69
CA GLY A 7 -28.02 49.65 -3.19
C GLY A 7 -26.92 49.24 -4.18
N ARG A 8 -25.68 49.69 -3.97
CA ARG A 8 -24.52 49.39 -4.82
C ARG A 8 -24.37 47.85 -4.90
N PRO A 9 -24.22 47.23 -6.08
CA PRO A 9 -24.03 45.79 -6.16
C PRO A 9 -22.71 45.45 -5.47
N LEU A 10 -22.84 44.68 -4.39
CA LEU A 10 -21.80 44.04 -3.63
C LEU A 10 -21.00 43.11 -4.58
N VAL A 11 -19.90 43.63 -5.14
CA VAL A 11 -18.78 42.79 -5.55
C VAL A 11 -18.25 42.10 -4.28
N LEU A 12 -17.78 40.86 -4.39
CA LEU A 12 -17.23 39.99 -3.34
C LEU A 12 -18.20 38.99 -2.67
N ALA A 13 -18.60 37.95 -3.41
CA ALA A 13 -18.95 36.68 -2.78
C ALA A 13 -18.71 35.44 -3.68
N ALA A 14 -17.84 35.52 -4.71
CA ALA A 14 -17.60 34.38 -5.61
C ALA A 14 -16.16 33.84 -5.60
N ALA A 15 -15.21 34.49 -4.91
CA ALA A 15 -13.80 34.11 -4.96
C ALA A 15 -13.34 33.18 -3.81
N GLY A 16 -14.13 33.06 -2.73
CA GLY A 16 -13.76 32.22 -1.58
C GLY A 16 -14.00 30.72 -1.81
N LEU A 17 -15.01 30.37 -2.61
CA LEU A 17 -15.37 28.97 -2.88
C LEU A 17 -14.44 28.30 -3.91
N THR A 18 -13.71 29.09 -4.70
CA THR A 18 -12.83 28.59 -5.76
C THR A 18 -11.46 28.13 -5.26
N SER A 19 -11.05 28.52 -4.05
CA SER A 19 -9.71 28.22 -3.52
C SER A 19 -9.61 26.90 -2.73
N LEU A 20 -10.74 26.28 -2.36
CA LEU A 20 -10.75 24.99 -1.63
C LEU A 20 -10.67 23.76 -2.57
N MET A 21 -10.75 23.97 -3.90
CA MET A 21 -10.78 22.91 -4.92
C MET A 21 -9.40 22.61 -5.55
N LEU A 22 -8.31 23.09 -4.94
CA LEU A 22 -6.94 22.86 -5.43
C LEU A 22 -6.07 22.06 -4.45
N LEU A 23 -6.66 21.18 -3.65
CA LEU A 23 -5.85 20.09 -3.09
C LEU A 23 -5.49 19.18 -4.27
N PRO A 24 -4.20 18.99 -4.61
CA PRO A 24 -3.85 17.92 -5.51
C PRO A 24 -4.31 16.65 -4.78
N ALA A 25 -5.19 15.87 -5.42
CA ALA A 25 -5.48 14.54 -4.94
C ALA A 25 -4.13 13.83 -4.85
N ALA A 26 -3.58 13.75 -3.64
CA ALA A 26 -2.39 12.95 -3.38
C ALA A 26 -2.71 11.61 -4.00
N ARG A 27 -1.92 11.19 -5.00
CA ARG A 27 -2.14 9.90 -5.65
C ARG A 27 -2.19 8.87 -4.53
N ALA A 28 -3.39 8.38 -4.25
CA ALA A 28 -3.54 7.36 -3.24
C ALA A 28 -2.66 6.21 -3.73
N ALA A 29 -1.67 5.82 -2.93
CA ALA A 29 -0.74 4.74 -3.27
C ALA A 29 -1.44 3.37 -3.49
N ALA A 30 -2.77 3.34 -3.36
CA ALA A 30 -3.64 2.22 -3.62
C ALA A 30 -4.12 2.11 -5.09
N GLN A 31 -3.71 3.00 -6.01
CA GLN A 31 -4.06 2.81 -7.44
C GLN A 31 -3.37 1.54 -7.98
N VAL A 32 -4.16 0.66 -8.61
CA VAL A 32 -3.68 -0.54 -9.29
C VAL A 32 -2.62 -0.14 -10.32
N ASP A 33 -1.50 -0.88 -10.38
CA ASP A 33 -0.48 -0.68 -11.39
C ASP A 33 -1.08 -0.86 -12.79
N THR A 34 -1.22 0.25 -13.51
CA THR A 34 -1.84 0.30 -14.85
C THR A 34 -0.92 -0.17 -15.96
N ARG A 35 0.37 -0.46 -15.66
CA ARG A 35 1.30 -1.06 -16.63
C ARG A 35 0.78 -2.39 -17.17
N TRP A 36 0.07 -3.13 -16.34
CA TRP A 36 -0.40 -4.46 -16.67
C TRP A 36 -1.93 -4.46 -16.77
N PRO A 37 -2.50 -4.96 -17.88
CA PRO A 37 -3.92 -5.24 -17.96
C PRO A 37 -4.40 -6.16 -16.84
N GLN A 38 -5.68 -6.07 -16.50
CA GLN A 38 -6.33 -7.01 -15.59
C GLN A 38 -6.14 -8.44 -16.12
N HIS A 39 -5.65 -9.36 -15.28
CA HIS A 39 -5.32 -10.75 -15.64
C HIS A 39 -4.16 -10.93 -16.65
N SER A 40 -3.26 -9.95 -16.79
CA SER A 40 -2.06 -10.11 -17.63
C SER A 40 -1.16 -11.24 -17.13
N MET A 41 -0.80 -12.16 -18.04
CA MET A 41 0.15 -13.26 -17.81
C MET A 41 1.61 -12.88 -18.12
N GLU A 42 1.85 -11.67 -18.63
CA GLU A 42 3.17 -11.18 -19.04
C GLU A 42 3.94 -10.54 -17.86
N ARG A 43 3.27 -10.31 -16.73
CA ARG A 43 3.92 -9.83 -15.50
C ARG A 43 4.95 -10.87 -15.03
N PRO A 44 6.11 -10.43 -14.48
CA PRO A 44 7.04 -11.35 -13.85
C PRO A 44 6.33 -12.27 -12.86
N GLN A 45 6.45 -13.58 -13.10
CA GLN A 45 5.82 -14.58 -12.25
C GLN A 45 6.62 -14.71 -10.94
N PRO A 46 5.95 -15.05 -9.82
CA PRO A 46 6.65 -15.44 -8.61
C PRO A 46 7.60 -16.62 -8.88
N PRO A 47 8.72 -16.72 -8.14
CA PRO A 47 9.57 -17.90 -8.23
C PRO A 47 8.78 -19.16 -7.86
N VAL A 48 9.07 -20.26 -8.56
CA VAL A 48 8.54 -21.58 -8.20
C VAL A 48 9.38 -22.12 -7.05
N VAL A 49 8.70 -22.54 -5.98
CA VAL A 49 9.31 -23.09 -4.77
C VAL A 49 8.72 -24.47 -4.50
N ASP A 50 9.57 -25.46 -4.29
CA ASP A 50 9.14 -26.79 -3.85
C ASP A 50 8.66 -26.72 -2.39
N PRO A 51 7.39 -27.04 -2.08
CA PRO A 51 6.86 -27.00 -0.73
C PRO A 51 7.38 -28.13 0.17
N GLY A 52 8.05 -29.14 -0.40
CA GLY A 52 8.42 -30.36 0.29
C GLY A 52 7.31 -31.42 0.29
N PRO A 53 7.59 -32.60 0.87
CA PRO A 53 6.67 -33.74 0.85
C PRO A 53 5.39 -33.47 1.65
N TYR A 54 4.25 -33.84 1.07
CA TYR A 54 2.94 -33.73 1.72
C TYR A 54 2.84 -34.62 2.97
N GLY A 55 2.21 -34.11 4.03
CA GLY A 55 1.87 -34.88 5.23
C GLY A 55 3.04 -35.16 6.18
N ARG A 56 4.17 -34.46 6.00
CA ARG A 56 5.31 -34.51 6.91
C ARG A 56 5.38 -33.24 7.75
N ASP A 57 5.43 -33.39 9.06
CA ASP A 57 5.51 -32.26 10.00
C ASP A 57 6.83 -31.48 9.88
N ASP A 58 7.89 -32.13 9.39
CA ASP A 58 9.21 -31.53 9.14
C ASP A 58 9.38 -31.01 7.69
N ALA A 59 8.35 -31.11 6.85
CA ALA A 59 8.41 -30.57 5.50
C ALA A 59 8.47 -29.03 5.54
N ARG A 60 9.37 -28.47 4.73
CA ARG A 60 9.54 -27.04 4.56
C ARG A 60 9.68 -26.69 3.09
N PRO A 61 9.33 -25.45 2.69
CA PRO A 61 9.69 -24.93 1.39
C PRO A 61 11.20 -24.98 1.15
N ALA A 62 11.63 -25.23 -0.09
CA ALA A 62 13.04 -25.30 -0.47
C ALA A 62 13.79 -23.97 -0.27
N ASP A 63 13.07 -22.84 -0.29
CA ASP A 63 13.61 -21.50 -0.04
C ASP A 63 13.48 -21.04 1.42
N ALA A 64 12.99 -21.90 2.31
CA ALA A 64 12.80 -21.55 3.70
C ALA A 64 14.14 -21.35 4.42
N VAL A 65 14.22 -20.28 5.23
CA VAL A 65 15.27 -20.13 6.24
C VAL A 65 14.96 -21.09 7.38
N VAL A 66 15.88 -22.01 7.65
CA VAL A 66 15.71 -23.04 8.69
C VAL A 66 16.25 -22.53 10.00
N LEU A 67 15.36 -22.29 10.96
CA LEU A 67 15.76 -21.81 12.29
C LEU A 67 16.14 -22.95 13.24
N PHE A 68 15.59 -24.15 13.05
CA PHE A 68 15.95 -25.35 13.81
C PHE A 68 15.62 -26.59 12.99
N ASP A 69 16.59 -27.48 12.81
CA ASP A 69 16.45 -28.71 12.03
C ASP A 69 16.67 -29.98 12.87
N GLY A 70 16.79 -29.83 14.18
CA GLY A 70 17.05 -30.92 15.12
C GLY A 70 18.54 -31.19 15.39
N HIS A 71 19.48 -30.52 14.70
CA HIS A 71 20.91 -30.77 14.89
C HIS A 71 21.55 -29.82 15.90
N ASP A 72 21.33 -28.52 15.77
CA ASP A 72 21.95 -27.51 16.63
C ASP A 72 21.14 -26.20 16.72
N LEU A 73 21.65 -25.28 17.55
CA LEU A 73 21.08 -23.95 17.77
C LEU A 73 21.90 -22.84 17.08
N SER A 74 22.64 -23.15 16.00
CA SER A 74 23.53 -22.19 15.32
C SER A 74 22.82 -20.93 14.79
N ALA A 75 21.52 -21.03 14.49
CA ALA A 75 20.68 -19.90 14.11
C ALA A 75 20.21 -19.03 15.30
N TRP A 76 20.52 -19.43 16.54
CA TRP A 76 20.10 -18.78 17.76
C TRP A 76 21.29 -18.24 18.55
N ARG A 77 21.00 -17.26 19.41
CA ARG A 77 21.91 -16.75 20.42
C ARG A 77 21.08 -16.39 21.65
N GLY A 78 21.52 -16.85 22.81
CA GLY A 78 20.95 -16.48 24.10
C GLY A 78 21.10 -14.98 24.34
N GLU A 79 20.24 -14.44 25.19
CA GLU A 79 20.21 -13.00 25.50
C GLU A 79 21.60 -12.44 25.90
N GLN A 80 22.39 -13.24 26.61
CA GLN A 80 23.74 -12.89 27.09
C GLN A 80 24.87 -13.31 26.13
N GLY A 81 24.55 -13.80 24.94
CA GLY A 81 25.53 -14.08 23.88
C GLY A 81 26.03 -15.53 23.77
N GLY A 82 25.49 -16.45 24.56
CA GLY A 82 25.76 -17.90 24.49
C GLY A 82 24.93 -18.63 23.45
#